data_AF-A0A2N4TZH0-F1
#
_entry.id   AF-A0A2N4TZH0-F1
#
_cell.length_a   1.000
_cell.length_b   1.000
_cell.length_c   1.000
_cell.angle_alpha   90.00
_cell.angle_beta   90.00
_cell.angle_gamma   90.00
#
_symmetry.space_group_name_H-M   'P 1'
#
loop_
_entity.id
_entity.type
_entity.pdbx_description
1 polymer ?
#
loop_
_entity_poly.entity_id
_entity_poly.type
_entity_poly.pdbx_seq_one_letter_code
_entity_poly.pdbx_strand_id
1 'polypeptide(L)'
;MANPIWFNKEDYLTSKLAQLRAAGDNTYSNIVTLDAALVNAGFTAFSHFEAFGSIERTSPNKYFNATEYLAAKAVQLNSVAGNTKVWTADNVALAIKDAGMTVWGHYQAFALTENVNPSNSFDVSSYMADKLAQLQAAEPAKGWTAEQVKDAFVAGGLDPISHYVAFGTAESLTVKPVPAGEQVPSDSSSGQVFTLTAAAQTLVGTSGNDTFVGVVDAVTTANTTLSVIDSINGGAGTDTLVVTTVGTVDVLNNALISNIEAVSIRNTEATTGGLASISATGLSSGVTATGTGDITVTNLANGVAFTANGATGAPVISQGYVPPLSQ
;
A
#
# COMPACT_ATOMS: atom_id res chain seq x y z
N MET A 1 -28.12 9.61 18.46
CA MET A 1 -27.09 9.95 19.46
C MET A 1 -26.07 10.86 18.78
N ALA A 2 -25.41 11.75 19.52
CA ALA A 2 -24.28 12.50 18.96
C ALA A 2 -23.10 11.53 18.70
N ASN A 3 -22.34 11.78 17.65
CA ASN A 3 -21.14 10.99 17.36
C ASN A 3 -20.10 11.18 18.48
N PRO A 4 -19.24 10.18 18.74
CA PRO A 4 -18.10 10.36 19.63
C PRO A 4 -17.21 11.52 19.17
N ILE A 5 -16.60 12.23 20.11
CA ILE A 5 -15.77 13.41 19.80
C ILE A 5 -14.57 13.10 18.89
N TRP A 6 -14.04 11.88 18.98
CA TRP A 6 -12.93 11.41 18.16
C TRP A 6 -13.33 11.09 16.72
N PHE A 7 -14.62 11.00 16.41
CA PHE A 7 -15.12 10.74 15.07
C PHE A 7 -15.45 12.05 14.36
N ASN A 8 -14.76 12.31 13.26
CA ASN A 8 -15.05 13.44 12.38
C ASN A 8 -15.71 12.92 11.09
N LYS A 9 -16.97 13.33 10.88
CA LYS A 9 -17.76 12.90 9.72
C LYS A 9 -17.11 13.28 8.37
N GLU A 10 -16.55 14.49 8.27
CA GLU A 10 -15.97 14.99 7.03
C GLU A 10 -14.66 14.27 6.68
N ASP A 11 -13.79 14.08 7.68
CA ASP A 11 -12.55 13.29 7.53
C ASP A 11 -12.88 11.85 7.12
N TYR A 12 -13.88 11.24 7.75
CA TYR A 12 -14.34 9.89 7.42
C TYR A 12 -14.86 9.78 5.99
N LEU A 13 -15.78 10.66 5.57
CA LEU A 13 -16.33 10.64 4.22
C LEU A 13 -15.24 10.91 3.17
N THR A 14 -14.26 11.76 3.51
CA THR A 14 -13.09 12.01 2.64
C THR A 14 -12.25 10.75 2.48
N SER A 15 -11.97 10.06 3.58
CA SER A 15 -11.24 8.78 3.56
C SER A 15 -12.01 7.70 2.78
N LYS A 16 -13.32 7.57 3.00
CA LYS A 16 -14.17 6.63 2.26
C LYS A 16 -14.22 6.95 0.77
N LEU A 17 -14.30 8.22 0.40
CA LEU A 17 -14.28 8.62 -1.01
C LEU A 17 -12.93 8.30 -1.67
N ALA A 18 -11.82 8.54 -0.97
CA ALA A 18 -10.50 8.16 -1.44
C ALA A 18 -10.37 6.64 -1.62
N GLN A 19 -10.89 5.86 -0.68
CA GLN A 19 -10.95 4.39 -0.75
C GLN A 19 -11.73 3.90 -1.98
N LEU A 20 -12.91 4.47 -2.25
CA LEU A 20 -13.71 4.10 -3.43
C LEU A 20 -12.97 4.40 -4.73
N ARG A 21 -12.35 5.59 -4.83
CA ARG A 21 -11.56 5.99 -6.00
C ARG A 21 -10.36 5.08 -6.22
N ALA A 22 -9.67 4.67 -5.16
CA ALA A 22 -8.57 3.70 -5.23
C ALA A 22 -9.04 2.33 -5.74
N ALA A 23 -10.30 1.95 -5.45
CA ALA A 23 -10.93 0.76 -6.00
C ALA A 23 -11.52 0.96 -7.43
N GLY A 24 -11.25 2.10 -8.07
CA GLY A 24 -11.78 2.45 -9.39
C GLY A 24 -13.23 2.93 -9.41
N ASP A 25 -13.90 3.01 -8.26
CA ASP A 25 -15.27 3.51 -8.15
C ASP A 25 -15.30 5.05 -8.10
N ASN A 26 -15.68 5.62 -9.24
CA ASN A 26 -15.84 7.07 -9.42
C ASN A 26 -17.30 7.52 -9.44
N THR A 27 -18.23 6.69 -8.95
CA THR A 27 -19.68 6.98 -8.93
C THR A 27 -19.98 8.28 -8.19
N TYR A 28 -19.24 8.58 -7.11
CA TYR A 28 -19.44 9.76 -6.28
C TYR A 28 -18.39 10.83 -6.58
N SER A 29 -18.86 12.02 -6.97
CA SER A 29 -17.98 13.14 -7.32
C SER A 29 -17.40 13.84 -6.10
N ASN A 30 -18.08 13.79 -4.95
CA ASN A 30 -17.69 14.46 -3.71
C ASN A 30 -18.32 13.79 -2.47
N ILE A 31 -17.90 14.24 -1.28
CA ILE A 31 -18.38 13.67 0.00
C ILE A 31 -19.88 13.89 0.25
N VAL A 32 -20.51 14.90 -0.38
CA VAL A 32 -21.94 15.18 -0.21
C VAL A 32 -22.79 14.13 -0.93
N THR A 33 -22.41 13.77 -2.16
CA THR A 33 -23.11 12.70 -2.91
C THR A 33 -22.89 11.33 -2.30
N LEU A 34 -21.69 11.08 -1.77
CA LEU A 34 -21.39 9.86 -1.00
C LEU A 34 -22.22 9.78 0.30
N ASP A 35 -22.28 10.85 1.09
CA ASP A 35 -23.06 10.87 2.34
C ASP A 35 -24.55 10.60 2.09
N ALA A 36 -25.12 11.21 1.04
CA ALA A 36 -26.50 10.94 0.64
C ALA A 36 -26.73 9.46 0.27
N ALA A 37 -25.76 8.83 -0.39
CA ALA A 37 -25.85 7.41 -0.73
C ALA A 37 -25.78 6.51 0.50
N LEU A 38 -24.90 6.82 1.48
CA LEU A 38 -24.87 6.10 2.76
C LEU A 38 -26.21 6.21 3.49
N VAL A 39 -26.80 7.41 3.55
CA VAL A 39 -28.11 7.64 4.17
C VAL A 39 -29.20 6.85 3.45
N ASN A 40 -29.21 6.84 2.12
CA ASN A 40 -30.16 6.04 1.33
C ASN A 40 -30.00 4.53 1.56
N ALA A 41 -28.77 4.08 1.84
CA ALA A 41 -28.47 2.70 2.23
C ALA A 41 -28.80 2.39 3.70
N GLY A 42 -29.34 3.36 4.45
CA GLY A 42 -29.74 3.19 5.86
C GLY A 42 -28.61 3.41 6.87
N PHE A 43 -27.48 3.99 6.46
CA PHE A 43 -26.35 4.27 7.34
C PHE A 43 -26.19 5.76 7.63
N THR A 44 -25.82 6.08 8.87
CA THR A 44 -25.04 7.29 9.14
C THR A 44 -23.57 7.03 8.81
N ALA A 45 -22.79 8.08 8.55
CA ALA A 45 -21.33 7.98 8.38
C ALA A 45 -20.66 7.22 9.54
N PHE A 46 -21.07 7.49 10.79
CA PHE A 46 -20.54 6.82 11.97
C PHE A 46 -20.88 5.33 12.00
N SER A 47 -22.16 4.96 11.81
CA SER A 47 -22.56 3.55 11.78
C SER A 47 -21.95 2.78 10.59
N HIS A 48 -21.69 3.46 9.47
CA HIS A 48 -20.98 2.85 8.34
C HIS A 48 -19.51 2.59 8.70
N PHE A 49 -18.84 3.54 9.37
CA PHE A 49 -17.50 3.34 9.88
C PHE A 49 -17.43 2.16 10.87
N GLU A 50 -18.37 2.06 11.81
CA GLU A 50 -18.41 0.96 12.77
C GLU A 50 -18.57 -0.40 12.08
N ALA A 51 -19.42 -0.47 11.05
CA ALA A 51 -19.70 -1.71 10.33
C ALA A 51 -18.57 -2.12 9.35
N PHE A 52 -18.00 -1.16 8.63
CA PHE A 52 -17.15 -1.43 7.46
C PHE A 52 -15.77 -0.82 7.53
N GLY A 53 -15.52 0.13 8.44
CA GLY A 53 -14.31 0.95 8.39
C GLY A 53 -13.01 0.17 8.53
N SER A 54 -13.04 -0.97 9.23
CA SER A 54 -11.88 -1.88 9.31
C SER A 54 -11.61 -2.65 8.02
N ILE A 55 -12.69 -3.12 7.36
CA ILE A 55 -12.60 -3.90 6.12
C ILE A 55 -12.19 -2.98 4.97
N GLU A 56 -12.74 -1.78 4.94
CA GLU A 56 -12.51 -0.78 3.90
C GLU A 56 -11.26 0.07 4.18
N ARG A 57 -10.58 -0.11 5.31
CA ARG A 57 -9.41 0.69 5.72
C ARG A 57 -9.65 2.20 5.70
N THR A 58 -10.85 2.61 6.08
CA THR A 58 -11.20 4.03 6.18
C THR A 58 -10.88 4.61 7.55
N SER A 59 -10.62 5.91 7.60
CA SER A 59 -10.21 6.64 8.78
C SER A 59 -11.38 7.35 9.48
N PRO A 60 -11.53 7.26 10.81
CA PRO A 60 -12.57 8.00 11.53
C PRO A 60 -12.27 9.50 11.71
N ASN A 61 -11.01 9.92 11.54
CA ASN A 61 -10.53 11.28 11.68
C ASN A 61 -9.18 11.43 10.97
N LYS A 62 -8.69 12.67 10.81
CA LYS A 62 -7.41 12.97 10.13
C LYS A 62 -6.13 12.50 10.86
N TYR A 63 -6.23 12.07 12.12
CA TYR A 63 -5.09 11.64 12.93
C TYR A 63 -4.89 10.13 12.93
N PHE A 64 -5.88 9.37 12.47
CA PHE A 64 -5.81 7.93 12.31
C PHE A 64 -5.87 7.57 10.83
N ASN A 65 -4.93 6.78 10.35
CA ASN A 65 -4.96 6.19 9.02
C ASN A 65 -4.86 4.68 9.17
N ALA A 66 -5.93 3.96 8.79
CA ALA A 66 -5.99 2.51 8.99
C ALA A 66 -4.88 1.78 8.23
N THR A 67 -4.55 2.23 7.02
CA THR A 67 -3.49 1.65 6.21
C THR A 67 -2.12 1.88 6.83
N GLU A 68 -1.81 3.12 7.21
CA GLU A 68 -0.52 3.45 7.85
C GLU A 68 -0.40 2.74 9.21
N TYR A 69 -1.47 2.70 10.01
CA TYR A 69 -1.47 2.01 11.29
C TYR A 69 -1.17 0.50 11.14
N LEU A 70 -1.81 -0.17 10.18
CA LEU A 70 -1.58 -1.58 9.89
C LEU A 70 -0.15 -1.83 9.38
N ALA A 71 0.39 -0.94 8.54
CA ALA A 71 1.76 -1.02 8.05
C ALA A 71 2.77 -0.80 9.18
N ALA A 72 2.57 0.20 10.04
CA ALA A 72 3.40 0.46 11.20
C ALA A 72 3.38 -0.72 12.19
N LYS A 73 2.21 -1.33 12.39
CA LYS A 73 2.06 -2.53 13.21
C LYS A 73 2.81 -3.72 12.61
N ALA A 74 2.78 -3.89 11.28
CA ALA A 74 3.54 -4.95 10.61
C ALA A 74 5.06 -4.73 10.76
N VAL A 75 5.56 -3.50 10.60
CA VAL A 75 6.97 -3.14 10.85
C VAL A 75 7.38 -3.48 12.29
N GLN A 76 6.54 -3.11 13.27
CA GLN A 76 6.77 -3.40 14.67
C GLN A 76 6.87 -4.92 14.92
N LEU A 77 5.91 -5.71 14.44
CA LEU A 77 5.88 -7.16 14.62
C LEU A 77 7.06 -7.87 13.93
N ASN A 78 7.44 -7.40 12.74
CA ASN A 78 8.61 -7.92 12.02
C ASN A 78 9.94 -7.61 12.72
N SER A 79 9.97 -6.56 13.53
CA SER A 79 11.16 -6.15 14.30
C SER A 79 11.30 -6.89 15.63
N VAL A 80 10.31 -7.71 16.03
CA VAL A 80 10.37 -8.50 17.27
C VAL A 80 11.43 -9.61 17.14
N ALA A 81 12.37 -9.66 18.08
CA ALA A 81 13.40 -10.68 18.11
C ALA A 81 12.79 -12.09 18.19
N GLY A 82 13.24 -12.99 17.31
CA GLY A 82 12.73 -14.36 17.23
C GLY A 82 11.42 -14.51 16.46
N ASN A 83 10.92 -13.45 15.81
CA ASN A 83 9.78 -13.54 14.91
C ASN A 83 10.08 -14.48 13.72
N THR A 84 9.25 -15.50 13.53
CA THR A 84 9.37 -16.49 12.45
C THR A 84 8.32 -16.30 11.35
N LYS A 85 7.43 -15.31 11.49
CA LYS A 85 6.34 -15.02 10.55
C LYS A 85 6.58 -13.67 9.89
N VAL A 86 6.48 -13.60 8.57
CA VAL A 86 6.46 -12.30 7.88
C VAL A 86 5.08 -11.65 8.07
N TRP A 87 5.05 -10.49 8.72
CA TRP A 87 3.84 -9.69 8.90
C TRP A 87 3.69 -8.68 7.76
N THR A 88 2.46 -8.57 7.26
CA THR A 88 2.02 -7.59 6.27
C THR A 88 0.83 -6.83 6.84
N ALA A 89 0.51 -5.65 6.30
CA ALA A 89 -0.67 -4.90 6.75
C ALA A 89 -1.96 -5.76 6.67
N ASP A 90 -2.08 -6.61 5.64
CA ASP A 90 -3.20 -7.53 5.45
C ASP A 90 -3.30 -8.60 6.54
N ASN A 91 -2.19 -9.28 6.85
CA ASN A 91 -2.23 -10.34 7.85
C ASN A 91 -2.28 -9.82 9.29
N VAL A 92 -1.86 -8.56 9.51
CA VAL A 92 -2.16 -7.82 10.75
C VAL A 92 -3.65 -7.52 10.84
N ALA A 93 -4.27 -6.99 9.78
CA ALA A 93 -5.71 -6.71 9.77
C ALA A 93 -6.54 -7.97 10.03
N LEU A 94 -6.14 -9.09 9.44
CA LEU A 94 -6.76 -10.39 9.70
C LEU A 94 -6.61 -10.82 11.17
N ALA A 95 -5.41 -10.70 11.75
CA ALA A 95 -5.20 -11.05 13.15
C ALA A 95 -6.02 -10.19 14.12
N ILE A 96 -6.16 -8.89 13.83
CA ILE A 96 -7.01 -7.98 14.61
C ILE A 96 -8.48 -8.39 14.52
N LYS A 97 -8.95 -8.71 13.31
CA LYS A 97 -10.32 -9.20 13.08
C LYS A 97 -10.56 -10.53 13.78
N ASP A 98 -9.62 -11.47 13.73
CA ASP A 98 -9.71 -12.78 14.39
C ASP A 98 -9.72 -12.65 15.92
N ALA A 99 -9.11 -11.60 16.46
CA ALA A 99 -9.23 -11.22 17.87
C ALA A 99 -10.58 -10.54 18.22
N GLY A 100 -11.50 -10.42 17.25
CA GLY A 100 -12.83 -9.82 17.44
C GLY A 100 -12.81 -8.29 17.54
N MET A 101 -11.75 -7.63 17.08
CA MET A 101 -11.58 -6.18 17.18
C MET A 101 -11.71 -5.50 15.82
N THR A 102 -12.07 -4.22 15.84
CA THR A 102 -11.88 -3.31 14.71
C THR A 102 -10.45 -2.77 14.70
N VAL A 103 -9.95 -2.31 13.55
CA VAL A 103 -8.61 -1.71 13.45
C VAL A 103 -8.49 -0.46 14.34
N TRP A 104 -9.53 0.37 14.36
CA TRP A 104 -9.63 1.50 15.30
C TRP A 104 -9.73 1.04 16.76
N GLY A 105 -10.54 0.03 17.05
CA GLY A 105 -10.67 -0.52 18.40
C GLY A 105 -9.36 -1.11 18.93
N HIS A 106 -8.57 -1.74 18.06
CA HIS A 106 -7.22 -2.20 18.40
C HIS A 106 -6.31 -1.02 18.75
N TYR A 107 -6.31 0.05 17.97
CA TYR A 107 -5.56 1.26 18.32
C TYR A 107 -6.00 1.81 19.68
N GLN A 108 -7.29 1.99 19.92
CA GLN A 108 -7.78 2.52 21.20
C GLN A 108 -7.34 1.67 22.40
N ALA A 109 -7.36 0.34 22.26
CA ALA A 109 -6.97 -0.57 23.32
C ALA A 109 -5.45 -0.59 23.59
N PHE A 110 -4.62 -0.41 22.55
CA PHE A 110 -3.18 -0.71 22.62
C PHE A 110 -2.25 0.47 22.30
N ALA A 111 -2.79 1.67 22.01
CA ALA A 111 -2.01 2.84 21.63
C ALA A 111 -0.87 3.18 22.61
N LEU A 112 -1.12 3.03 23.91
CA LEU A 112 -0.18 3.41 24.97
C LEU A 112 0.85 2.32 25.31
N THR A 113 0.57 1.07 24.94
CA THR A 113 1.39 -0.10 25.26
C THR A 113 2.29 -0.52 24.13
N GLU A 114 1.84 -0.42 22.88
CA GLU A 114 2.58 -0.95 21.73
C GLU A 114 3.48 0.06 21.03
N ASN A 115 3.28 1.36 21.32
CA ASN A 115 4.02 2.46 20.71
C ASN A 115 3.98 2.46 19.18
N VAL A 116 2.82 2.10 18.61
CA VAL A 116 2.58 2.12 17.16
C VAL A 116 1.85 3.41 16.80
N ASN A 117 2.42 4.18 15.87
CA ASN A 117 1.84 5.44 15.43
C ASN A 117 0.54 5.19 14.63
N PRO A 118 -0.55 5.95 14.90
CA PRO A 118 -1.83 5.79 14.21
C PRO A 118 -1.82 6.31 12.76
N SER A 119 -0.84 7.14 12.41
CA SER A 119 -0.63 7.67 11.07
C SER A 119 0.79 8.25 10.96
N ASN A 120 1.25 8.55 9.74
CA ASN A 120 2.46 9.33 9.51
C ASN A 120 2.34 10.78 9.99
N SER A 121 1.11 11.27 10.18
CA SER A 121 0.82 12.64 10.64
C SER A 121 0.79 12.79 12.16
N PHE A 122 0.84 11.69 12.92
CA PHE A 122 0.75 11.71 14.38
C PHE A 122 1.80 10.79 15.02
N ASP A 123 2.86 11.39 15.54
CA ASP A 123 3.87 10.71 16.36
C ASP A 123 3.41 10.62 17.83
N VAL A 124 3.07 9.40 18.27
CA VAL A 124 2.62 9.12 19.64
C VAL A 124 3.74 9.38 20.65
N SER A 125 4.98 9.01 20.33
CA SER A 125 6.11 9.19 21.24
C SER A 125 6.38 10.66 21.48
N SER A 126 6.39 11.47 20.42
CA SER A 126 6.56 12.92 20.52
C SER A 126 5.41 13.58 21.28
N TYR A 127 4.17 13.17 21.00
CA TYR A 127 2.99 13.69 21.68
C TYR A 127 3.01 13.42 23.19
N MET A 128 3.32 12.19 23.59
CA MET A 128 3.39 11.81 25.00
C MET A 128 4.56 12.50 25.73
N ALA A 129 5.68 12.72 25.04
CA ALA A 129 6.82 13.46 25.58
C ALA A 129 6.47 14.95 25.80
N ASP A 130 5.78 15.59 24.86
CA ASP A 130 5.33 16.97 25.02
C ASP A 130 4.32 17.11 26.16
N LYS A 131 3.38 16.15 26.30
CA LYS A 131 2.44 16.13 27.42
C LYS A 131 3.14 15.98 28.76
N LEU A 132 4.13 15.10 28.84
CA LEU A 132 4.96 14.94 30.04
C LEU A 132 5.69 16.24 30.38
N ALA A 133 6.35 16.88 29.41
CA ALA A 133 7.06 18.13 29.63
C ALA A 133 6.13 19.24 30.11
N GLN A 134 4.92 19.32 29.55
CA GLN A 134 3.88 20.26 30.01
C GLN A 134 3.49 20.00 31.47
N LEU A 135 3.22 18.75 31.85
CA LEU A 135 2.86 18.40 33.22
C LEU A 135 3.98 18.68 34.21
N GLN A 136 5.24 18.41 33.82
CA GLN A 136 6.42 18.73 34.63
C GLN A 136 6.61 20.24 34.81
N ALA A 137 6.31 21.05 33.79
CA ALA A 137 6.37 22.51 33.88
C ALA A 137 5.24 23.09 34.75
N ALA A 138 4.03 22.56 34.63
CA ALA A 138 2.87 23.02 35.38
C ALA A 138 2.91 22.57 36.86
N GLU A 139 3.45 21.38 37.12
CA GLU A 139 3.43 20.74 38.45
C GLU A 139 4.81 20.19 38.83
N PRO A 140 5.85 21.04 38.96
CA PRO A 140 7.24 20.61 39.12
C PRO A 140 7.50 19.78 40.39
N ALA A 141 6.69 19.99 41.44
CA ALA A 141 6.81 19.25 42.70
C ALA A 141 6.24 17.82 42.65
N LYS A 142 5.44 17.47 41.64
CA LYS A 142 4.81 16.14 41.55
C LYS A 142 5.71 15.05 40.98
N GLY A 143 6.85 15.42 40.39
CA GLY A 143 7.82 14.45 39.87
C GLY A 143 7.26 13.56 38.75
N TRP A 144 6.42 14.10 37.87
CA TRP A 144 5.79 13.38 36.76
C TRP A 144 6.80 12.56 35.95
N THR A 145 6.46 11.30 35.69
CA THR A 145 7.18 10.36 34.84
C THR A 145 6.35 9.95 33.63
N ALA A 146 6.99 9.44 32.57
CA ALA A 146 6.28 8.98 31.37
C ALA A 146 5.24 7.88 31.68
N GLU A 147 5.56 6.97 32.61
CA GLU A 147 4.65 5.91 33.04
C GLU A 147 3.41 6.47 33.74
N GLN A 148 3.57 7.42 34.65
CA GLN A 148 2.42 8.08 35.31
C GLN A 148 1.52 8.84 34.33
N VAL A 149 2.08 9.42 33.27
CA VAL A 149 1.27 10.07 32.22
C VAL A 149 0.47 9.03 31.45
N LYS A 150 1.07 7.88 31.11
CA LYS A 150 0.34 6.76 30.48
C LYS A 150 -0.78 6.26 31.39
N ASP A 151 -0.50 6.07 32.68
CA ASP A 151 -1.50 5.62 33.66
C ASP A 151 -2.66 6.62 33.79
N ALA A 152 -2.38 7.92 33.74
CA ALA A 152 -3.42 8.95 33.75
C ALA A 152 -4.32 8.89 32.51
N PHE A 153 -3.76 8.61 31.33
CA PHE A 153 -4.52 8.38 30.10
C PHE A 153 -5.40 7.14 30.20
N VAL A 154 -4.84 6.02 30.68
CA VAL A 154 -5.58 4.77 30.91
C VAL A 154 -6.72 4.98 31.90
N ALA A 155 -6.46 5.64 33.04
CA ALA A 155 -7.47 5.95 34.04
C ALA A 155 -8.58 6.87 33.50
N GLY A 156 -8.23 7.75 32.55
CA GLY A 156 -9.18 8.59 31.82
C GLY A 156 -9.92 7.89 30.69
N GLY A 157 -9.54 6.65 30.34
CA GLY A 157 -10.07 5.94 29.17
C GLY A 157 -9.72 6.63 27.84
N LEU A 158 -8.56 7.28 27.76
CA LEU A 158 -8.13 8.08 26.62
C LEU A 158 -6.92 7.46 25.93
N ASP A 159 -7.00 7.32 24.61
CA ASP A 159 -5.82 7.19 23.76
C ASP A 159 -5.25 8.58 23.37
N PRO A 160 -4.03 8.67 22.83
CA PRO A 160 -3.41 9.93 22.40
C PRO A 160 -4.26 10.79 21.47
N ILE A 161 -4.96 10.18 20.49
CA ILE A 161 -5.84 10.93 19.58
C ILE A 161 -7.06 11.45 20.35
N SER A 162 -7.72 10.59 21.12
CA SER A 162 -8.90 10.99 21.91
C SER A 162 -8.59 12.13 22.88
N HIS A 163 -7.44 12.08 23.55
CA HIS A 163 -6.98 13.18 24.40
C HIS A 163 -6.68 14.45 23.60
N TYR A 164 -5.98 14.35 22.47
CA TYR A 164 -5.67 15.52 21.66
C TYR A 164 -6.94 16.23 21.15
N VAL A 165 -7.91 15.45 20.66
CA VAL A 165 -9.18 15.97 20.15
C VAL A 165 -10.01 16.60 21.26
N ALA A 166 -10.01 16.02 22.47
CA ALA A 166 -10.76 16.53 23.60
C ALA A 166 -10.12 17.77 24.25
N PHE A 167 -8.79 17.76 24.42
CA PHE A 167 -8.08 18.70 25.29
C PHE A 167 -6.83 19.30 24.66
N GLY A 168 -6.14 18.56 23.79
CA GLY A 168 -4.79 18.92 23.31
C GLY A 168 -4.70 20.32 22.70
N THR A 169 -5.69 20.76 21.92
CA THR A 169 -5.68 22.12 21.35
C THR A 169 -5.82 23.20 22.44
N ALA A 170 -6.72 23.00 23.40
CA ALA A 170 -6.90 23.94 24.53
C ALA A 170 -5.67 23.98 25.44
N GLU A 171 -4.96 22.85 25.54
CA GLU A 171 -3.69 22.73 26.26
C GLU A 171 -2.49 23.25 25.44
N SER A 172 -2.68 23.76 24.23
CA SER A 172 -1.59 24.21 23.35
C SER A 172 -0.58 23.10 22.99
N LEU A 173 -0.99 21.84 23.04
CA LEU A 173 -0.22 20.73 22.49
C LEU A 173 -0.36 20.73 20.97
N THR A 174 0.70 20.30 20.29
CA THR A 174 0.70 20.16 18.83
C THR A 174 0.93 18.71 18.43
N VAL A 175 0.28 18.30 17.35
CA VAL A 175 0.57 17.01 16.73
C VAL A 175 1.75 17.20 15.78
N LYS A 176 2.74 16.32 15.89
CA LYS A 176 3.92 16.31 15.02
C LYS A 176 3.84 15.09 14.09
N PRO A 177 4.29 15.22 12.84
CA PRO A 177 4.42 14.08 11.96
C PRO A 177 5.50 13.13 12.49
N VAL A 178 5.34 11.85 12.15
CA VAL A 178 6.37 10.82 12.36
C VAL A 178 7.63 11.21 11.57
N PRO A 179 8.84 11.07 12.13
CA PRO A 179 10.09 11.34 11.41
C PRO A 179 10.15 10.61 10.06
N ALA A 180 10.66 11.26 9.02
CA ALA A 180 10.63 10.72 7.66
C ALA A 180 11.25 9.32 7.51
N GLY A 181 12.27 8.97 8.31
CA GLY A 181 12.89 7.65 8.31
C GLY A 181 12.08 6.54 9.02
N GLU A 182 11.02 6.91 9.72
CA GLU A 182 10.13 6.03 10.47
C GLU A 182 8.71 5.97 9.88
N GLN A 183 8.44 6.78 8.84
CA GLN A 183 7.16 6.76 8.14
C GLN A 183 6.98 5.47 7.36
N VAL A 184 5.73 5.04 7.26
CA VAL A 184 5.31 3.86 6.49
C VAL A 184 4.57 4.29 5.22
N PRO A 185 4.39 3.42 4.21
CA PRO A 185 3.61 3.76 3.03
C PRO A 185 2.19 4.24 3.38
N SER A 186 1.76 5.35 2.77
CA SER A 186 0.47 6.03 3.03
C SER A 186 -0.70 5.51 2.19
N ASP A 187 -0.40 4.73 1.15
CA ASP A 187 -1.38 4.09 0.29
C ASP A 187 -1.54 2.62 0.70
N SER A 188 -2.70 2.04 0.40
CA SER A 188 -2.93 0.59 0.57
C SER A 188 -2.05 -0.26 -0.38
N SER A 189 -0.98 0.33 -0.94
CA SER A 189 -0.12 -0.22 -1.98
C SER A 189 0.93 -1.21 -1.49
N SER A 190 0.65 -1.90 -0.39
CA SER A 190 1.20 -3.24 -0.21
C SER A 190 0.55 -4.13 -1.28
N GLY A 191 0.93 -3.96 -2.55
CA GLY A 191 0.53 -4.90 -3.57
C GLY A 191 1.08 -6.28 -3.22
N GLN A 192 0.47 -7.29 -3.81
CA GLN A 192 0.76 -8.69 -3.59
C GLN A 192 1.81 -9.18 -4.59
N VAL A 193 2.46 -10.28 -4.24
CA VAL A 193 3.33 -10.99 -5.18
C VAL A 193 2.58 -12.20 -5.72
N PHE A 194 2.30 -12.21 -7.01
CA PHE A 194 1.69 -13.32 -7.73
C PHE A 194 2.76 -14.12 -8.45
N THR A 195 2.93 -15.39 -8.10
CA THR A 195 3.84 -16.29 -8.81
C THR A 195 3.06 -17.13 -9.81
N LEU A 196 3.49 -17.08 -11.07
CA LEU A 196 2.88 -17.87 -12.12
C LEU A 196 3.36 -19.33 -12.07
N THR A 197 2.52 -20.22 -12.58
CA THR A 197 2.71 -21.67 -12.68
C THR A 197 2.56 -22.10 -14.14
N ALA A 198 2.91 -23.34 -14.47
CA ALA A 198 2.77 -23.84 -15.84
C ALA A 198 1.30 -24.08 -16.28
N ALA A 199 0.33 -23.98 -15.38
CA ALA A 199 -1.08 -24.12 -15.69
C ALA A 199 -1.67 -22.76 -16.11
N ALA A 200 -2.74 -22.78 -16.92
CA ALA A 200 -3.45 -21.54 -17.29
C ALA A 200 -3.94 -20.78 -16.05
N GLN A 201 -3.61 -19.50 -15.95
CA GLN A 201 -4.04 -18.64 -14.86
C GLN A 201 -4.75 -17.38 -15.33
N THR A 202 -5.76 -16.96 -14.56
CA THR A 202 -6.35 -15.62 -14.64
C THR A 202 -6.03 -14.92 -13.33
N LEU A 203 -5.09 -13.97 -13.39
CA LEU A 203 -4.59 -13.24 -12.24
C LEU A 203 -5.04 -11.79 -12.34
N VAL A 204 -5.67 -11.30 -11.28
CA VAL A 204 -6.06 -9.90 -11.14
C VAL A 204 -5.41 -9.39 -9.86
N GLY A 205 -4.59 -8.35 -10.00
CA GLY A 205 -3.95 -7.66 -8.90
C GLY A 205 -4.95 -6.83 -8.11
N THR A 206 -4.43 -6.15 -7.12
CA THR A 206 -5.19 -5.41 -6.13
C THR A 206 -5.34 -3.95 -6.56
N SER A 207 -5.64 -3.09 -5.58
CA SER A 207 -5.51 -1.64 -5.75
C SER A 207 -4.14 -1.13 -5.27
N GLY A 208 -3.15 -2.02 -5.16
CA GLY A 208 -1.82 -1.75 -4.65
C GLY A 208 -0.74 -1.93 -5.71
N ASN A 209 0.54 -1.79 -5.34
CA ASN A 209 1.63 -1.95 -6.29
C ASN A 209 2.02 -3.43 -6.39
N ASP A 210 1.28 -4.20 -7.18
CA ASP A 210 1.41 -5.65 -7.27
C ASP A 210 2.64 -6.07 -8.10
N THR A 211 3.16 -7.26 -7.83
CA THR A 211 4.27 -7.85 -8.57
C THR A 211 3.90 -9.23 -9.08
N PHE A 212 3.98 -9.42 -10.39
CA PHE A 212 3.74 -10.71 -11.04
C PHE A 212 5.08 -11.32 -11.44
N VAL A 213 5.31 -12.60 -11.15
CA VAL A 213 6.59 -13.26 -11.37
C VAL A 213 6.39 -14.50 -12.24
N GLY A 214 7.03 -14.50 -13.41
CA GLY A 214 6.95 -15.57 -14.39
C GLY A 214 8.31 -16.00 -14.96
N VAL A 215 8.34 -17.17 -15.57
CA VAL A 215 9.50 -17.72 -16.29
C VAL A 215 9.10 -18.03 -17.72
N VAL A 216 9.98 -17.70 -18.67
CA VAL A 216 9.89 -18.14 -20.07
C VAL A 216 11.19 -18.85 -20.42
N ASP A 217 11.13 -20.17 -20.60
CA ASP A 217 12.30 -21.03 -20.81
C ASP A 217 12.18 -21.75 -22.16
N ALA A 218 12.92 -21.27 -23.17
CA ALA A 218 12.97 -21.89 -24.49
C ALA A 218 13.82 -23.18 -24.54
N VAL A 219 14.65 -23.42 -23.53
CA VAL A 219 15.54 -24.58 -23.47
C VAL A 219 14.81 -25.76 -22.83
N THR A 220 14.14 -25.52 -21.70
CA THR A 220 13.35 -26.50 -20.96
C THR A 220 11.93 -25.99 -20.81
N THR A 221 11.10 -26.17 -21.84
CA THR A 221 9.73 -25.62 -21.91
C THR A 221 8.82 -26.00 -20.73
N ALA A 222 9.09 -27.12 -20.06
CA ALA A 222 8.38 -27.52 -18.84
C ALA A 222 8.56 -26.54 -17.65
N ASN A 223 9.60 -25.69 -17.67
CA ASN A 223 9.84 -24.65 -16.67
C ASN A 223 9.10 -23.34 -16.97
N THR A 224 8.48 -23.21 -18.14
CA THR A 224 7.76 -21.99 -18.51
C THR A 224 6.50 -21.86 -17.67
N THR A 225 6.35 -20.69 -17.04
CA THR A 225 5.17 -20.34 -16.24
C THR A 225 4.42 -19.13 -16.78
N LEU A 226 5.02 -18.32 -17.66
CA LEU A 226 4.32 -17.26 -18.39
C LEU A 226 4.12 -17.67 -19.85
N SER A 227 2.87 -17.76 -20.31
CA SER A 227 2.54 -18.27 -21.64
C SER A 227 1.25 -17.69 -22.23
N VAL A 228 0.95 -18.04 -23.49
CA VAL A 228 -0.25 -17.60 -24.23
C VAL A 228 -1.59 -17.89 -23.54
N ILE A 229 -1.62 -18.85 -22.60
CA ILE A 229 -2.84 -19.27 -21.91
C ILE A 229 -3.13 -18.45 -20.65
N ASP A 230 -2.24 -17.50 -20.31
CA ASP A 230 -2.36 -16.67 -19.12
C ASP A 230 -3.04 -15.33 -19.41
N SER A 231 -3.83 -14.87 -18.43
CA SER A 231 -4.41 -13.54 -18.39
C SER A 231 -4.01 -12.85 -17.09
N ILE A 232 -3.35 -11.70 -17.21
CA ILE A 232 -2.82 -10.91 -16.11
C ILE A 232 -3.38 -9.49 -16.22
N ASN A 233 -3.95 -9.02 -15.13
CA ASN A 233 -4.38 -7.65 -14.96
C ASN A 233 -3.79 -7.13 -13.65
N GLY A 234 -2.97 -6.09 -13.65
CA GLY A 234 -2.40 -5.56 -12.40
C GLY A 234 -3.42 -4.88 -11.49
N GLY A 235 -4.55 -4.45 -12.05
CA GLY A 235 -5.59 -3.77 -11.28
C GLY A 235 -5.34 -2.27 -11.24
N ALA A 236 -5.39 -1.69 -10.05
CA ALA A 236 -5.06 -0.28 -9.84
C ALA A 236 -3.79 -0.19 -9.00
N GLY A 237 -2.93 0.78 -9.27
CA GLY A 237 -1.64 0.89 -8.60
C GLY A 237 -0.53 1.12 -9.61
N THR A 238 0.71 0.90 -9.20
CA THR A 238 1.88 0.80 -10.09
C THR A 238 2.38 -0.63 -10.04
N ASP A 239 1.93 -1.43 -10.99
CA ASP A 239 2.15 -2.87 -11.02
C ASP A 239 3.39 -3.24 -11.83
N THR A 240 4.07 -4.29 -11.40
CA THR A 240 5.32 -4.75 -12.00
C THR A 240 5.21 -6.20 -12.46
N LEU A 241 5.51 -6.48 -13.73
CA LEU A 241 5.75 -7.84 -14.20
C LEU A 241 7.25 -8.14 -14.21
N VAL A 242 7.68 -9.17 -13.49
CA VAL A 242 9.05 -9.68 -13.47
C VAL A 242 9.10 -11.00 -14.25
N VAL A 243 9.92 -11.04 -15.30
CA VAL A 243 10.09 -12.24 -16.12
C VAL A 243 11.54 -12.69 -16.11
N THR A 244 11.76 -13.96 -15.75
CA THR A 244 13.06 -14.60 -15.95
C THR A 244 13.05 -15.38 -17.26
N THR A 245 14.05 -15.16 -18.11
CA THR A 245 14.13 -15.79 -19.43
C THR A 245 15.36 -16.69 -19.55
N VAL A 246 15.18 -17.84 -20.21
CA VAL A 246 16.24 -18.78 -20.57
C VAL A 246 16.18 -19.04 -22.08
N GLY A 247 17.27 -18.77 -22.79
CA GLY A 247 17.35 -18.87 -24.25
C GLY A 247 16.80 -17.63 -24.98
N THR A 248 16.67 -17.74 -26.30
CA THR A 248 16.13 -16.68 -27.16
C THR A 248 14.60 -16.75 -27.17
N VAL A 249 13.95 -15.81 -26.46
CA VAL A 249 12.50 -15.84 -26.21
C VAL A 249 11.83 -14.49 -26.41
N ASP A 250 10.57 -14.55 -26.87
CA ASP A 250 9.64 -13.43 -26.74
C ASP A 250 9.05 -13.45 -25.33
N VAL A 251 9.35 -12.41 -24.55
CA VAL A 251 9.11 -12.36 -23.10
C VAL A 251 7.62 -12.38 -22.77
N LEU A 252 6.80 -11.76 -23.62
CA LEU A 252 5.36 -11.65 -23.37
C LEU A 252 4.57 -12.75 -24.06
N ASN A 253 5.17 -13.48 -25.01
CA ASN A 253 4.63 -14.66 -25.68
C ASN A 253 3.11 -14.59 -25.96
N ASN A 254 2.60 -13.44 -26.43
CA ASN A 254 1.17 -13.16 -26.64
C ASN A 254 0.22 -13.47 -25.44
N ALA A 255 0.71 -13.48 -24.20
CA ALA A 255 -0.13 -13.51 -23.01
C ALA A 255 -1.01 -12.26 -22.94
N LEU A 256 -2.21 -12.39 -22.36
CA LEU A 256 -3.12 -11.26 -22.21
C LEU A 256 -2.73 -10.46 -20.96
N ILE A 257 -1.97 -9.38 -21.15
CA ILE A 257 -1.45 -8.54 -20.06
C ILE A 257 -2.07 -7.14 -20.15
N SER A 258 -2.59 -6.64 -19.04
CA SER A 258 -3.25 -5.33 -18.92
C SER A 258 -2.95 -4.69 -17.57
N ASN A 259 -3.03 -3.35 -17.48
CA ASN A 259 -2.78 -2.58 -16.25
C ASN A 259 -1.49 -3.02 -15.54
N ILE A 260 -0.38 -3.08 -16.28
CA ILE A 260 0.95 -3.30 -15.73
C ILE A 260 1.79 -2.10 -16.15
N GLU A 261 2.25 -1.33 -15.19
CA GLU A 261 2.94 -0.05 -15.42
C GLU A 261 4.43 -0.25 -15.69
N ALA A 262 5.02 -1.33 -15.15
CA ALA A 262 6.44 -1.64 -15.24
C ALA A 262 6.73 -3.11 -15.61
N VAL A 263 7.79 -3.33 -16.38
CA VAL A 263 8.30 -4.69 -16.68
C VAL A 263 9.78 -4.78 -16.36
N SER A 264 10.15 -5.83 -15.62
CA SER A 264 11.53 -6.19 -15.29
C SER A 264 11.90 -7.54 -15.91
N ILE A 265 13.01 -7.62 -16.63
CA ILE A 265 13.47 -8.86 -17.24
C ILE A 265 14.84 -9.25 -16.72
N ARG A 266 14.98 -10.54 -16.41
CA ARG A 266 16.24 -11.18 -16.07
C ARG A 266 16.54 -12.28 -17.08
N ASN A 267 17.50 -12.05 -17.97
CA ASN A 267 18.00 -13.10 -18.85
C ASN A 267 19.19 -13.82 -18.17
N THR A 268 19.07 -15.13 -17.99
CA THR A 268 20.07 -15.94 -17.26
C THR A 268 21.03 -16.73 -18.15
N GLU A 269 20.89 -16.68 -19.47
CA GLU A 269 21.82 -17.35 -20.41
C GLU A 269 22.97 -16.43 -20.85
N ALA A 270 24.20 -16.95 -20.78
CA ALA A 270 25.45 -16.24 -21.06
C ALA A 270 25.91 -16.34 -22.53
N THR A 271 25.00 -16.57 -23.47
CA THR A 271 25.34 -16.65 -24.90
C THR A 271 25.13 -15.32 -25.60
N THR A 272 26.17 -14.87 -26.31
CA THR A 272 26.14 -13.78 -27.29
C THR A 272 24.95 -13.98 -28.23
N GLY A 273 23.98 -13.06 -28.23
CA GLY A 273 22.79 -13.11 -29.09
C GLY A 273 21.50 -13.67 -28.47
N GLY A 274 21.43 -13.87 -27.15
CA GLY A 274 20.16 -14.16 -26.47
C GLY A 274 19.21 -12.97 -26.49
N LEU A 275 18.36 -12.88 -27.51
CA LEU A 275 17.36 -11.81 -27.64
C LEU A 275 16.23 -12.05 -26.62
N ALA A 276 16.06 -11.11 -25.70
CA ALA A 276 14.78 -10.90 -25.03
C ALA A 276 14.04 -9.79 -25.81
N SER A 277 12.98 -10.15 -26.54
CA SER A 277 12.11 -9.16 -27.20
C SER A 277 10.91 -8.85 -26.31
N ILE A 278 10.56 -7.57 -26.20
CA ILE A 278 9.35 -7.11 -25.50
C ILE A 278 8.49 -6.30 -26.46
N SER A 279 7.19 -6.57 -26.51
CA SER A 279 6.21 -5.61 -27.02
C SER A 279 5.67 -4.78 -25.85
N ALA A 280 6.20 -3.58 -25.65
CA ALA A 280 5.88 -2.69 -24.52
C ALA A 280 4.52 -1.94 -24.68
N THR A 281 3.58 -2.53 -25.41
CA THR A 281 2.27 -1.92 -25.68
C THR A 281 1.50 -1.74 -24.37
N GLY A 282 1.20 -0.51 -23.98
CA GLY A 282 0.42 -0.19 -22.77
C GLY A 282 1.23 0.12 -21.50
N LEU A 283 2.56 0.05 -21.53
CA LEU A 283 3.41 0.41 -20.38
C LEU A 283 3.49 1.94 -20.20
N SER A 284 3.50 2.41 -18.96
CA SER A 284 3.43 3.84 -18.62
C SER A 284 4.53 4.35 -17.66
N SER A 285 5.26 3.46 -16.97
CA SER A 285 6.19 3.87 -15.89
C SER A 285 7.65 3.42 -16.10
N GLY A 286 7.93 2.35 -16.86
CA GLY A 286 9.31 2.01 -17.26
C GLY A 286 9.55 0.57 -17.69
N VAL A 287 10.65 0.34 -18.43
CA VAL A 287 11.14 -1.00 -18.77
C VAL A 287 12.58 -1.15 -18.29
N THR A 288 12.84 -2.16 -17.45
CA THR A 288 14.20 -2.52 -17.01
C THR A 288 14.54 -3.91 -17.49
N ALA A 289 15.68 -4.06 -18.16
CA ALA A 289 16.17 -5.35 -18.61
C ALA A 289 17.61 -5.57 -18.11
N THR A 290 17.85 -6.71 -17.49
CA THR A 290 19.16 -7.11 -16.95
C THR A 290 19.57 -8.45 -17.56
N GLY A 291 20.74 -8.50 -18.19
CA GLY A 291 21.24 -9.71 -18.83
C GLY A 291 22.51 -9.47 -19.63
N THR A 292 23.22 -10.53 -19.98
CA THR A 292 24.52 -10.49 -20.69
C THR A 292 24.41 -10.50 -22.22
N GLY A 293 23.18 -10.47 -22.78
CA GLY A 293 22.89 -10.55 -24.21
C GLY A 293 22.26 -9.29 -24.80
N ASP A 294 21.85 -9.35 -26.08
CA ASP A 294 21.16 -8.25 -26.77
C ASP A 294 19.71 -8.13 -26.29
N ILE A 295 19.28 -6.90 -25.99
CA ILE A 295 17.90 -6.61 -25.54
C ILE A 295 17.20 -5.80 -26.63
N THR A 296 16.01 -6.27 -27.05
CA THR A 296 15.17 -5.57 -28.02
C THR A 296 13.85 -5.17 -27.38
N VAL A 297 13.52 -3.88 -27.42
CA VAL A 297 12.21 -3.37 -26.98
C VAL A 297 11.51 -2.76 -28.17
N THR A 298 10.30 -3.24 -28.44
CA THR A 298 9.40 -2.74 -29.49
C THR A 298 8.17 -2.10 -28.85
N ASN A 299 7.56 -1.14 -29.55
CA ASN A 299 6.32 -0.48 -29.12
C ASN A 299 6.41 0.22 -27.75
N LEU A 300 7.61 0.69 -27.36
CA LEU A 300 7.76 1.49 -26.15
C LEU A 300 7.02 2.82 -26.31
N ALA A 301 6.15 3.15 -25.36
CA ALA A 301 5.42 4.41 -25.38
C ALA A 301 6.39 5.61 -25.24
N ASN A 302 6.04 6.71 -25.91
CA ASN A 302 6.86 7.93 -25.87
C ASN A 302 6.96 8.47 -24.44
N GLY A 303 8.17 8.75 -23.97
CA GLY A 303 8.43 9.23 -22.61
C GLY A 303 8.64 8.14 -21.55
N VAL A 304 8.47 6.85 -21.89
CA VAL A 304 8.79 5.74 -20.98
C VAL A 304 10.30 5.50 -20.97
N ALA A 305 10.90 5.46 -19.77
CA ALA A 305 12.32 5.19 -19.62
C ALA A 305 12.63 3.70 -19.88
N PHE A 306 13.71 3.45 -20.63
CA PHE A 306 14.28 2.11 -20.80
C PHE A 306 15.68 2.07 -20.18
N THR A 307 15.93 1.09 -19.32
CA THR A 307 17.23 0.85 -18.70
C THR A 307 17.72 -0.57 -19.01
N ALA A 308 18.91 -0.68 -19.61
CA ALA A 308 19.59 -1.96 -19.84
C ALA A 308 20.83 -2.07 -18.94
N ASN A 309 20.88 -3.10 -18.08
CA ASN A 309 21.99 -3.36 -17.18
C ASN A 309 22.73 -4.65 -17.58
N GLY A 310 24.04 -4.57 -17.78
CA GLY A 310 24.89 -5.73 -18.07
C GLY A 310 24.90 -6.22 -19.53
N ALA A 311 24.19 -5.54 -20.44
CA ALA A 311 24.16 -5.89 -21.86
C ALA A 311 25.52 -5.65 -22.51
N THR A 312 26.06 -6.64 -23.22
CA THR A 312 27.33 -6.51 -23.96
C THR A 312 27.16 -5.88 -25.35
N GLY A 313 25.92 -5.82 -25.86
CA GLY A 313 25.53 -5.17 -27.11
C GLY A 313 24.72 -3.89 -26.90
N ALA A 314 24.65 -3.03 -27.92
CA ALA A 314 23.81 -1.83 -27.87
C ALA A 314 22.32 -2.22 -27.91
N PRO A 315 21.49 -1.75 -26.98
CA PRO A 315 20.07 -2.08 -26.98
C PRO A 315 19.39 -1.53 -28.24
N VAL A 316 18.50 -2.33 -28.83
CA VAL A 316 17.69 -1.91 -29.97
C VAL A 316 16.32 -1.48 -29.44
N ILE A 317 16.01 -0.19 -29.58
CA ILE A 317 14.73 0.39 -29.17
C ILE A 317 13.97 0.81 -30.43
N SER A 318 12.81 0.20 -30.68
CA SER A 318 11.88 0.62 -31.73
C SER A 318 10.67 1.29 -31.10
N GLN A 319 10.52 2.60 -31.33
CA GLN A 319 9.30 3.34 -30.96
C GLN A 319 8.21 3.08 -31.99
N GLY A 320 7.03 2.65 -31.53
CA GLY A 320 5.97 2.14 -32.41
C GLY A 320 4.56 2.61 -32.07
N TYR A 321 4.39 3.72 -31.31
CA TYR A 321 3.04 4.24 -31.10
C TYR A 321 2.47 4.80 -32.42
N VAL A 322 1.62 4.03 -33.07
CA VAL A 322 0.68 4.52 -34.08
C VAL A 322 -0.60 4.87 -33.31
N PRO A 323 -0.97 6.16 -33.19
CA PRO A 323 -2.25 6.52 -32.58
C PRO A 323 -3.39 5.82 -33.31
N PRO A 324 -4.49 5.45 -32.61
CA PRO A 324 -5.67 4.95 -33.28
C PRO A 324 -6.11 6.00 -34.31
N LEU A 325 -6.19 5.60 -35.58
CA LEU A 325 -6.86 6.41 -36.59
C LEU A 325 -8.29 6.59 -36.11
N SER A 326 -8.64 7.82 -35.75
CA SER A 326 -10.02 8.21 -35.54
C SER A 326 -10.80 7.90 -36.82
N GLN A 327 -11.73 6.96 -36.73
CA GLN A 327 -12.88 6.91 -37.63
C GLN A 327 -14.10 7.44 -36.88
#